data_AF-A0AAD9RTN8-F1
#
_entry.id   AF-A0AAD9RTN8-F1
#
_cell.length_a   1.000
_cell.length_b   1.000
_cell.length_c   1.000
_cell.angle_alpha   90.00
_cell.angle_beta   90.00
_cell.angle_gamma   90.00
#
_symmetry.space_group_name_H-M   'P 1'
#
loop_
_entity.id
_entity.type
_entity.pdbx_description
1 polymer ?
#
loop_
_entity_poly.entity_id
_entity_poly.type
_entity_poly.pdbx_seq_one_letter_code
_entity_poly.pdbx_strand_id
1 'polypeptide(L)'
;MNESMIIMGVAAVMSVVFFGILAYNLRTLMTDTDLTNLSMLRDTSSLEEDFKDILGFLPLIEIQLIIENYVRHDPQMNETVNFINDQKRFMLSELEHIPQVCNFVNVLQENGLQVDYWNEVIQSLWTNLPPFVASDASMASGGLTGMISRILKTIPRSELHELLRQKYKYSASFRKLIQFLRSRSFNEFCDALEDNAGLQRHFYWAKESGLEIVFAIELVRNLYYYVTEDLG
;
A
#
# COMPACT_ATOMS: atom_id res chain seq x y z
N MET A 1 8.91 16.84 -21.94
CA MET A 1 9.20 15.39 -21.88
C MET A 1 8.67 14.95 -20.53
N ASN A 2 7.67 14.08 -20.53
CA ASN A 2 6.60 14.02 -19.52
C ASN A 2 7.07 13.60 -18.11
N GLU A 3 7.05 14.56 -17.18
CA GLU A 3 7.19 14.37 -15.72
C GLU A 3 6.14 13.40 -15.13
N SER A 4 5.07 13.12 -15.87
CA SER A 4 4.05 12.13 -15.49
C SER A 4 4.51 10.68 -15.61
N MET A 5 5.50 10.39 -16.47
CA MET A 5 6.05 9.06 -16.76
C MET A 5 6.98 8.52 -15.69
N ILE A 6 7.61 9.44 -14.96
CA ILE A 6 8.70 9.14 -14.05
C ILE A 6 8.02 8.70 -12.76
N ILE A 7 7.15 9.51 -12.12
CA ILE A 7 6.33 9.23 -10.89
C ILE A 7 5.48 7.92 -10.93
N MET A 8 5.55 7.15 -12.03
CA MET A 8 4.91 5.87 -12.26
C MET A 8 5.67 4.62 -11.78
N GLY A 9 6.99 4.63 -11.56
CA GLY A 9 7.71 3.38 -11.24
C GLY A 9 7.58 2.90 -9.78
N VAL A 10 7.66 3.84 -8.85
CA VAL A 10 7.88 3.60 -7.40
C VAL A 10 6.67 3.04 -6.67
N ALA A 11 5.54 3.64 -7.00
CA ALA A 11 4.29 3.44 -6.32
C ALA A 11 3.64 2.09 -6.69
N ALA A 12 3.96 1.54 -7.86
CA ALA A 12 3.40 0.28 -8.36
C ALA A 12 3.79 -0.90 -7.48
N VAL A 13 5.07 -1.00 -7.16
CA VAL A 13 5.62 -2.12 -6.39
C VAL A 13 5.19 -2.01 -4.93
N MET A 14 5.08 -0.78 -4.41
CA MET A 14 4.68 -0.51 -3.04
C MET A 14 3.17 -0.40 -2.82
N SER A 15 2.30 -0.63 -3.81
CA SER A 15 0.84 -0.50 -3.58
C SER A 15 -0.06 -1.55 -4.19
N VAL A 16 0.37 -2.27 -5.23
CA VAL A 16 -0.29 -3.53 -5.60
C VAL A 16 -0.06 -4.58 -4.50
N VAL A 17 1.16 -4.58 -3.96
CA VAL A 17 1.54 -5.36 -2.79
C VAL A 17 0.83 -4.77 -1.56
N PHE A 18 0.99 -3.49 -1.25
CA PHE A 18 0.52 -2.94 0.03
C PHE A 18 -1.01 -2.88 0.23
N PHE A 19 -1.86 -2.66 -0.79
CA PHE A 19 -3.32 -2.62 -0.59
C PHE A 19 -4.02 -3.98 -0.71
N GLY A 20 -3.58 -4.84 -1.63
CA GLY A 20 -4.14 -6.19 -1.80
C GLY A 20 -3.69 -7.15 -0.71
N ILE A 21 -2.51 -6.90 -0.13
CA ILE A 21 -1.95 -7.74 0.90
C ILE A 21 -2.55 -7.37 2.25
N LEU A 22 -2.51 -6.09 2.65
CA LEU A 22 -2.90 -5.61 3.99
C LEU A 22 -4.27 -6.16 4.47
N ALA A 23 -5.25 -6.32 3.59
CA ALA A 23 -6.61 -6.70 3.97
C ALA A 23 -6.85 -8.15 4.43
N TYR A 24 -6.06 -9.13 3.98
CA TYR A 24 -6.43 -10.56 4.06
C TYR A 24 -6.34 -11.21 5.48
N ASN A 25 -5.61 -10.64 6.45
CA ASN A 25 -5.44 -11.20 7.80
C ASN A 25 -5.52 -10.14 8.90
N LEU A 26 -6.01 -8.92 8.65
CA LEU A 26 -6.17 -7.94 9.73
C LEU A 26 -7.16 -8.39 10.82
N ARG A 27 -7.93 -9.47 10.57
CA ARG A 27 -8.71 -10.17 11.59
C ARG A 27 -7.86 -10.82 12.69
N THR A 28 -6.66 -11.33 12.41
CA THR A 28 -5.78 -11.93 13.45
C THR A 28 -4.87 -10.91 14.13
N LEU A 29 -4.64 -9.77 13.49
CA LEU A 29 -3.88 -8.64 14.08
C LEU A 29 -4.69 -7.85 15.10
N MET A 30 -6.00 -7.71 14.88
CA MET A 30 -6.87 -6.84 15.67
C MET A 30 -7.50 -7.48 16.91
N THR A 31 -7.22 -8.76 17.19
CA THR A 31 -7.71 -9.41 18.42
C THR A 31 -7.02 -8.91 19.70
N ASP A 32 -5.98 -8.09 19.61
CA ASP A 32 -5.18 -7.64 20.77
C ASP A 32 -5.07 -6.11 20.96
N THR A 33 -5.88 -5.30 20.26
CA THR A 33 -5.84 -3.83 20.47
C THR A 33 -7.01 -3.37 21.35
N ASP A 34 -6.74 -3.21 22.65
CA ASP A 34 -7.66 -2.61 23.61
C ASP A 34 -7.65 -1.07 23.43
N LEU A 35 -8.65 -0.55 22.71
CA LEU A 35 -8.81 0.87 22.32
C LEU A 35 -9.19 1.80 23.50
N THR A 36 -9.00 1.39 24.75
CA THR A 36 -9.57 2.07 25.92
C THR A 36 -8.66 3.11 26.59
N ASN A 37 -7.45 3.39 26.10
CA ASN A 37 -6.55 4.37 26.73
C ASN A 37 -6.14 5.53 25.80
N LEU A 38 -7.11 6.36 25.41
CA LEU A 38 -6.85 7.72 24.94
C LEU A 38 -6.51 8.61 26.15
N SER A 39 -5.25 8.56 26.61
CA SER A 39 -4.78 9.36 27.74
C SER A 39 -3.77 10.44 27.31
N MET A 40 -4.00 11.63 27.85
CA MET A 40 -3.34 12.91 27.59
C MET A 40 -1.85 12.98 27.99
N LEU A 41 -1.12 13.82 27.23
CA LEU A 41 0.04 14.64 27.64
C LEU A 41 1.37 13.93 27.98
N ARG A 42 1.92 13.23 26.99
CA ARG A 42 3.33 13.24 26.56
C ARG A 42 3.31 12.74 25.11
N ASP A 43 3.99 13.39 24.17
CA ASP A 43 3.97 12.90 22.78
C ASP A 43 4.80 11.61 22.68
N THR A 44 4.13 10.48 22.95
CA THR A 44 4.63 9.11 22.79
C THR A 44 4.15 8.50 21.48
N SER A 45 3.63 9.32 20.55
CA SER A 45 3.08 8.82 19.29
C SER A 45 4.14 8.07 18.49
N SER A 46 3.75 6.93 17.94
CA SER A 46 4.57 6.13 17.02
C SER A 46 3.81 5.90 15.73
N LEU A 47 4.54 5.76 14.61
CA LEU A 47 3.90 5.34 13.36
C LEU A 47 3.20 4.00 13.51
N GLU A 48 3.68 3.11 14.38
CA GLU A 48 2.99 1.85 14.68
C GLU A 48 1.56 2.07 15.20
N GLU A 49 1.37 2.95 16.19
CA GLU A 49 0.04 3.30 16.71
C GLU A 49 -0.80 4.04 15.66
N ASP A 50 -0.18 4.96 14.91
CA ASP A 50 -0.88 5.71 13.87
C ASP A 50 -1.43 4.80 12.77
N PHE A 51 -0.65 3.80 12.33
CA PHE A 51 -1.08 2.82 11.34
C PHE A 51 -2.17 1.90 11.90
N LYS A 52 -2.05 1.45 13.15
CA LYS A 52 -3.10 0.63 13.79
C LYS A 52 -4.43 1.36 13.88
N ASP A 53 -4.41 2.63 14.27
CA ASP A 53 -5.62 3.45 14.33
C ASP A 53 -6.24 3.65 12.94
N ILE A 54 -5.42 3.93 11.92
CA ILE A 54 -5.90 4.04 10.53
C ILE A 54 -6.55 2.74 10.06
N LEU A 55 -5.91 1.60 10.33
CA LEU A 55 -6.44 0.29 9.96
C LEU A 55 -7.73 -0.03 10.70
N GLY A 56 -7.85 0.36 11.97
CA GLY A 56 -9.04 0.14 12.79
C GLY A 56 -10.30 0.78 12.22
N PHE A 57 -10.16 1.80 11.36
CA PHE A 57 -11.28 2.44 10.66
C PHE A 57 -11.68 1.74 9.36
N LEU A 58 -10.85 0.85 8.83
CA LEU A 58 -11.14 0.18 7.57
C LEU A 58 -12.05 -1.04 7.82
N PRO A 59 -13.02 -1.33 6.92
CA PRO A 59 -13.84 -2.54 7.00
C PRO A 59 -13.07 -3.76 6.48
N LEU A 60 -12.04 -4.17 7.21
CA LEU A 60 -11.02 -5.11 6.74
C LEU A 60 -11.57 -6.47 6.31
N ILE A 61 -12.61 -6.95 7.00
CA ILE A 61 -13.32 -8.19 6.63
C ILE A 61 -13.96 -8.06 5.24
N GLU A 62 -14.59 -6.92 4.95
CA GLU A 62 -15.22 -6.69 3.65
C GLU A 62 -14.18 -6.53 2.55
N ILE A 63 -13.09 -5.82 2.84
CA ILE A 63 -11.96 -5.65 1.91
C ILE A 63 -11.33 -7.02 1.60
N GLN A 64 -11.12 -7.87 2.60
CA GLN A 64 -10.65 -9.24 2.42
C GLN A 64 -11.56 -10.04 1.49
N LEU A 65 -12.88 -10.02 1.73
CA LEU A 65 -13.84 -10.75 0.90
C LEU A 65 -13.82 -10.27 -0.56
N ILE A 66 -13.66 -8.96 -0.77
CA ILE A 66 -13.49 -8.41 -2.12
C ILE A 66 -12.24 -8.99 -2.77
N ILE A 67 -11.08 -8.93 -2.12
CA ILE A 67 -9.82 -9.44 -2.67
C ILE A 67 -9.91 -10.93 -2.97
N GLU A 68 -10.43 -11.73 -2.04
CA GLU A 68 -10.58 -13.18 -2.24
C GLU A 68 -11.46 -13.49 -3.45
N ASN A 69 -12.57 -12.77 -3.64
CA ASN A 69 -13.43 -12.97 -4.79
C ASN A 69 -12.70 -12.64 -6.11
N TYR A 70 -11.93 -11.55 -6.16
CA TYR A 70 -11.14 -11.22 -7.35
C TYR A 70 -10.06 -12.24 -7.63
N VAL A 71 -9.31 -12.69 -6.61
CA VAL A 71 -8.25 -13.68 -6.80
C VAL A 71 -8.82 -15.04 -7.25
N ARG A 72 -9.98 -15.45 -6.72
CA ARG A 72 -10.61 -16.74 -7.08
C ARG A 72 -11.28 -16.72 -8.45
N HIS A 73 -11.80 -15.55 -8.89
CA HIS A 73 -12.78 -15.49 -9.98
C HIS A 73 -12.47 -14.50 -11.11
N ASP A 74 -11.53 -13.59 -10.95
CA ASP A 74 -11.14 -12.65 -12.01
C ASP A 74 -9.88 -13.14 -12.75
N PRO A 75 -9.95 -13.41 -14.07
CA PRO A 75 -8.80 -13.91 -14.83
C PRO A 75 -7.61 -12.94 -14.87
N GLN A 76 -7.86 -11.64 -14.98
CA GLN A 76 -6.81 -10.62 -15.03
C GLN A 76 -6.12 -10.51 -13.66
N MET A 77 -6.86 -10.68 -12.57
CA MET A 77 -6.28 -10.76 -11.23
C MET A 77 -5.43 -12.02 -11.07
N ASN A 78 -5.87 -13.18 -11.58
CA ASN A 78 -5.05 -14.39 -11.57
C ASN A 78 -3.74 -14.21 -12.35
N GLU A 79 -3.77 -13.61 -13.54
CA GLU A 79 -2.56 -13.26 -14.31
C GLU A 79 -1.65 -12.32 -13.53
N THR A 80 -2.21 -11.32 -12.85
CA THR A 80 -1.46 -10.38 -12.00
C THR A 80 -0.76 -11.08 -10.83
N VAL A 81 -1.46 -11.97 -10.12
CA VAL A 81 -0.88 -12.75 -9.00
C VAL A 81 0.27 -13.64 -9.49
N ASN A 82 0.08 -14.33 -10.63
CA ASN A 82 1.11 -15.19 -11.22
C ASN A 82 2.35 -14.38 -11.62
N PHE A 83 2.16 -13.25 -12.31
CA PHE A 83 3.24 -12.35 -12.66
C PHE A 83 4.04 -11.89 -11.43
N ILE A 84 3.36 -11.45 -10.38
CA ILE A 84 4.04 -11.00 -9.15
C ILE A 84 4.79 -12.18 -8.51
N ASN A 85 4.20 -13.38 -8.46
CA ASN A 85 4.88 -14.55 -7.92
C ASN A 85 6.19 -14.87 -8.65
N ASP A 86 6.19 -14.74 -9.97
CA ASP A 86 7.36 -14.99 -10.80
C ASP A 86 8.41 -13.90 -10.69
N GLN A 87 7.99 -12.63 -10.58
CA GLN A 87 8.89 -11.48 -10.65
C GLN A 87 9.32 -10.92 -9.28
N LYS A 88 8.61 -11.23 -8.18
CA LYS A 88 8.82 -10.57 -6.87
C LYS A 88 10.25 -10.65 -6.35
N ARG A 89 10.94 -11.78 -6.53
CA ARG A 89 12.33 -11.92 -6.06
C ARG A 89 13.30 -11.00 -6.79
N PHE A 90 13.09 -10.82 -8.10
CA PHE A 90 13.90 -9.91 -8.90
C PHE A 90 13.59 -8.46 -8.55
N MET A 91 12.32 -8.10 -8.46
CA MET A 91 11.91 -6.75 -8.04
C MET A 91 12.45 -6.40 -6.65
N LEU A 92 12.35 -7.30 -5.67
CA LEU A 92 12.90 -7.07 -4.33
C LEU A 92 14.42 -6.89 -4.36
N SER A 93 15.12 -7.71 -5.16
CA SER A 93 16.57 -7.56 -5.31
C SER A 93 16.94 -6.20 -5.91
N GLU A 94 16.23 -5.71 -6.93
CA GLU A 94 16.47 -4.37 -7.49
C GLU A 94 16.24 -3.27 -6.45
N LEU A 95 15.20 -3.38 -5.63
CA LEU A 95 14.89 -2.43 -4.56
C LEU A 95 16.00 -2.35 -3.49
N GLU A 96 16.56 -3.48 -3.10
CA GLU A 96 17.63 -3.56 -2.09
C GLU A 96 18.90 -2.80 -2.52
N HIS A 97 19.13 -2.62 -3.82
CA HIS A 97 20.29 -1.91 -4.36
C HIS A 97 20.09 -0.40 -4.51
N ILE A 98 18.91 0.13 -4.14
CA ILE A 98 18.60 1.55 -4.24
C ILE A 98 18.79 2.21 -2.86
N PRO A 99 19.82 3.05 -2.65
CA PRO A 99 20.10 3.65 -1.34
C PRO A 99 18.93 4.44 -0.75
N GLN A 100 18.11 5.05 -1.60
CA GLN A 100 16.93 5.81 -1.22
C GLN A 100 15.86 4.91 -0.59
N VAL A 101 15.77 3.63 -0.97
CA VAL A 101 14.88 2.64 -0.34
C VAL A 101 15.31 2.40 1.11
N CYS A 102 16.61 2.23 1.36
CA CYS A 102 17.13 2.11 2.72
C CYS A 102 16.85 3.37 3.55
N ASN A 103 17.03 4.55 2.96
CA ASN A 103 16.72 5.82 3.63
C ASN A 103 15.23 5.92 4.00
N PHE A 104 14.33 5.52 3.10
CA PHE A 104 12.90 5.49 3.37
C PHE A 104 12.56 4.55 4.54
N VAL A 105 13.11 3.32 4.52
CA VAL A 105 12.92 2.34 5.60
C VAL A 105 13.43 2.88 6.94
N ASN A 106 14.61 3.53 6.96
CA ASN A 106 15.16 4.13 8.16
C ASN A 106 14.24 5.20 8.73
N VAL A 107 13.68 6.07 7.89
CA VAL A 107 12.71 7.09 8.33
C VAL A 107 11.48 6.43 8.97
N LEU A 108 10.95 5.35 8.41
CA LEU A 108 9.83 4.64 9.01
C LEU A 108 10.20 4.06 10.39
N GLN A 109 11.35 3.40 10.50
CA GLN A 109 11.84 2.81 11.75
C GLN A 109 12.15 3.86 12.83
N GLU A 110 12.81 4.96 12.47
CA GLU A 110 13.13 6.07 13.37
C GLU A 110 11.88 6.76 13.91
N ASN A 111 10.76 6.68 13.19
CA ASN A 111 9.46 7.17 13.63
C ASN A 111 8.59 6.08 14.29
N GLY A 112 9.22 4.96 14.67
CA GLY A 112 8.62 3.93 15.52
C GLY A 112 7.80 2.87 14.79
N LEU A 113 7.91 2.76 13.46
CA LEU A 113 7.26 1.67 12.71
C LEU A 113 8.09 0.39 12.83
N GLN A 114 7.44 -0.73 13.18
CA GLN A 114 8.09 -2.05 13.21
C GLN A 114 8.16 -2.65 11.79
N VAL A 115 9.09 -2.16 10.97
CA VAL A 115 9.16 -2.54 9.54
C VAL A 115 9.26 -4.06 9.31
N ASP A 116 10.05 -4.77 10.12
CA ASP A 116 10.18 -6.23 10.00
C ASP A 116 8.86 -6.96 10.26
N TYR A 117 8.12 -6.51 11.27
CA TYR A 117 6.78 -7.03 11.57
C TYR A 117 5.82 -6.82 10.39
N TRP A 118 5.77 -5.61 9.83
CA TRP A 118 4.92 -5.32 8.68
C TRP A 118 5.32 -6.11 7.43
N ASN A 119 6.63 -6.36 7.23
CA ASN A 119 7.11 -7.22 6.16
C ASN A 119 6.63 -8.68 6.34
N GLU A 120 6.71 -9.23 7.55
CA GLU A 120 6.19 -10.58 7.86
C GLU A 120 4.68 -10.67 7.65
N VAL A 121 3.94 -9.65 8.10
CA VAL A 121 2.50 -9.52 7.88
C VAL A 121 2.21 -9.55 6.37
N ILE A 122 2.90 -8.72 5.58
CA ILE A 122 2.76 -8.65 4.13
C ILE A 122 3.05 -10.01 3.46
N GLN A 123 4.14 -10.67 3.87
CA GLN A 123 4.51 -11.98 3.34
C GLN A 123 3.47 -13.06 3.66
N SER A 124 2.97 -13.07 4.90
CA SER A 124 1.93 -13.99 5.35
C SER A 124 0.65 -13.83 4.53
N LEU A 125 0.21 -12.58 4.37
CA LEU A 125 -0.97 -12.21 3.60
C LEU A 125 -0.86 -12.67 2.14
N TRP A 126 0.30 -12.45 1.51
CA TRP A 126 0.54 -12.92 0.14
C TRP A 126 0.53 -14.45 0.02
N THR A 127 1.13 -15.15 0.97
CA THR A 127 1.24 -16.62 0.95
C THR A 127 -0.12 -17.30 1.16
N ASN A 128 -1.04 -16.63 1.84
CA ASN A 128 -2.37 -17.16 2.12
C ASN A 128 -3.43 -16.77 1.07
N LEU A 129 -3.06 -16.08 -0.02
CA LEU A 129 -4.01 -15.79 -1.09
C LEU A 129 -4.64 -17.09 -1.61
N PRO A 130 -5.98 -17.13 -1.81
CA PRO A 130 -6.63 -18.33 -2.31
C PRO A 130 -6.16 -18.64 -3.74
N PRO A 131 -6.16 -19.91 -4.16
CA PRO A 131 -5.90 -20.24 -5.56
C PRO A 131 -7.05 -19.75 -6.45
N PHE A 132 -6.75 -19.47 -7.71
CA PHE A 132 -7.77 -19.27 -8.73
C PHE A 132 -8.64 -20.52 -8.86
N VAL A 133 -9.96 -20.32 -8.94
CA VAL A 133 -10.95 -21.41 -9.01
C VAL A 133 -11.51 -21.51 -10.42
N ALA A 134 -12.22 -20.47 -10.85
CA ALA A 134 -12.87 -20.40 -12.15
C ALA A 134 -13.33 -18.97 -12.40
N SER A 135 -13.31 -18.56 -13.67
CA SER A 135 -13.79 -17.25 -14.08
C SER A 135 -15.29 -17.13 -13.78
N ASP A 136 -15.67 -16.13 -12.99
CA ASP A 136 -17.07 -15.82 -12.68
C ASP A 136 -17.28 -14.30 -12.57
N ALA A 137 -17.76 -13.70 -13.66
CA ALA A 137 -18.01 -12.27 -13.76
C ALA A 137 -19.09 -11.76 -12.79
N SER A 138 -19.97 -12.65 -12.29
CA SER A 138 -20.97 -12.29 -11.28
C SER A 138 -20.35 -12.09 -9.90
N MET A 139 -19.28 -12.81 -9.60
CA MET A 139 -18.51 -12.68 -8.36
C MET A 139 -17.48 -11.54 -8.46
N ALA A 140 -16.66 -11.54 -9.51
CA ALA A 140 -15.62 -10.53 -9.71
C ALA A 140 -15.35 -10.28 -11.20
N SER A 141 -15.20 -9.01 -11.56
CA SER A 141 -14.82 -8.59 -12.91
C SER A 141 -14.16 -7.22 -12.90
N GLY A 142 -13.38 -6.94 -13.95
CA GLY A 142 -12.71 -5.66 -14.16
C GLY A 142 -11.33 -5.58 -13.50
N GLY A 143 -10.73 -6.71 -13.13
CA GLY A 143 -9.35 -6.79 -12.70
C GLY A 143 -9.02 -5.96 -11.46
N LEU A 144 -7.79 -5.45 -11.43
CA LEU A 144 -7.26 -4.68 -10.32
C LEU A 144 -8.04 -3.36 -10.13
N THR A 145 -8.44 -2.71 -11.23
CA THR A 145 -9.24 -1.48 -11.22
C THR A 145 -10.61 -1.72 -10.62
N GLY A 146 -11.29 -2.80 -11.04
CA GLY A 146 -12.58 -3.22 -10.50
C GLY A 146 -12.49 -3.55 -9.00
N MET A 147 -11.44 -4.27 -8.60
CA MET A 147 -11.18 -4.64 -7.21
C MET A 147 -11.00 -3.39 -6.34
N ILE A 148 -10.08 -2.50 -6.72
CA ILE A 148 -9.83 -1.25 -6.00
C ILE A 148 -11.08 -0.38 -5.94
N SER A 149 -11.82 -0.24 -7.04
CA SER A 149 -13.06 0.54 -7.07
C SER A 149 -14.10 0.02 -6.07
N ARG A 150 -14.21 -1.31 -5.91
CA ARG A 150 -15.07 -1.92 -4.89
C ARG A 150 -14.55 -1.66 -3.48
N ILE A 151 -13.24 -1.82 -3.23
CA ILE A 151 -12.63 -1.52 -1.93
C ILE A 151 -12.85 -0.06 -1.53
N LEU A 152 -12.61 0.89 -2.44
CA LEU A 152 -12.78 2.32 -2.17
C LEU A 152 -14.23 2.74 -1.87
N LYS A 153 -15.22 1.89 -2.15
CA LYS A 153 -16.63 2.11 -1.80
C LYS A 153 -16.97 1.64 -0.39
N THR A 154 -16.18 0.74 0.19
CA THR A 154 -16.41 0.25 1.56
C THR A 154 -15.79 1.19 2.60
N ILE A 155 -14.72 1.90 2.22
CA ILE A 155 -13.99 2.79 3.13
C ILE A 155 -14.87 3.97 3.59
N PRO A 156 -15.02 4.18 4.91
CA PRO A 156 -15.72 5.34 5.47
C PRO A 156 -14.87 6.61 5.30
N ARG A 157 -14.99 7.24 4.13
CA ARG A 157 -14.08 8.31 3.68
C ARG A 157 -14.07 9.53 4.60
N SER A 158 -15.23 9.93 5.10
CA SER A 158 -15.36 11.13 5.94
C SER A 158 -14.70 10.92 7.31
N GLU A 159 -14.92 9.75 7.89
CA GLU A 159 -14.39 9.32 9.17
C GLU A 159 -12.87 9.11 9.09
N LEU A 160 -12.42 8.46 8.02
CA LEU A 160 -10.99 8.31 7.74
C LEU A 160 -10.32 9.66 7.54
N HIS A 161 -10.96 10.60 6.82
CA HIS A 161 -10.43 11.96 6.67
C HIS A 161 -10.26 12.66 8.02
N GLU A 162 -11.28 12.62 8.87
CA GLU A 162 -11.22 13.25 10.20
C GLU A 162 -10.14 12.61 11.08
N LEU A 163 -9.99 11.28 11.06
CA LEU A 163 -8.91 10.59 11.74
C LEU A 163 -7.54 11.10 11.26
N LEU A 164 -7.31 11.16 9.95
CA LEU A 164 -6.05 11.61 9.38
C LEU A 164 -5.74 13.07 9.75
N ARG A 165 -6.76 13.95 9.82
CA ARG A 165 -6.58 15.32 10.33
C ARG A 165 -6.20 15.34 11.80
N GLN A 166 -6.81 14.50 12.62
CA GLN A 166 -6.44 14.38 14.05
C GLN A 166 -5.01 13.85 14.21
N LYS A 167 -4.62 12.84 13.43
CA LYS A 167 -3.24 12.33 13.39
C LYS A 167 -2.25 13.41 12.97
N TYR A 168 -2.56 14.17 11.92
CA TYR A 168 -1.73 15.29 11.50
C TYR A 168 -1.65 16.40 12.56
N LYS A 169 -2.70 16.63 13.34
CA LYS A 169 -2.68 17.68 14.38
C LYS A 169 -1.95 17.25 15.65
N TYR A 170 -2.10 15.99 16.06
CA TYR A 170 -1.73 15.55 17.40
C TYR A 170 -0.62 14.50 17.46
N SER A 171 -0.32 13.76 16.38
CA SER A 171 0.81 12.82 16.33
C SER A 171 2.04 13.51 15.74
N ALA A 172 3.16 13.55 16.49
CA ALA A 172 4.43 13.99 15.92
C ALA A 172 4.98 12.99 14.90
N SER A 173 4.84 11.69 15.15
CA SER A 173 5.35 10.65 14.25
C SER A 173 4.63 10.68 12.90
N PHE A 174 3.31 10.83 12.91
CA PHE A 174 2.52 11.01 11.69
C PHE A 174 2.90 12.31 10.96
N ARG A 175 3.06 13.44 11.67
CA ARG A 175 3.51 14.70 11.04
C ARG A 175 4.88 14.57 10.40
N LYS A 176 5.83 13.89 11.04
CA LYS A 176 7.16 13.64 10.49
C LYS A 176 7.09 12.79 9.22
N LEU A 177 6.22 11.78 9.19
CA LEU A 177 5.93 11.05 7.96
C LEU A 177 5.39 11.97 6.85
N ILE A 178 4.40 12.82 7.15
CA ILE A 178 3.84 13.76 6.15
C ILE A 178 4.91 14.75 5.67
N GLN A 179 5.76 15.23 6.56
CA GLN A 179 6.86 16.13 6.22
C GLN A 179 7.91 15.42 5.35
N PHE A 180 8.24 14.16 5.64
CA PHE A 180 9.12 13.37 4.82
C PHE A 180 8.53 13.16 3.42
N LEU A 181 7.24 12.81 3.33
CA LEU A 181 6.54 12.66 2.05
C LEU A 181 6.62 13.95 1.22
N ARG A 182 6.45 15.12 1.83
CA ARG A 182 6.60 16.42 1.14
C ARG A 182 8.06 16.82 0.85
N SER A 183 9.05 16.03 1.26
CA SER A 183 10.46 16.41 1.21
C SER A 183 11.10 16.10 -0.14
N ARG A 184 12.20 16.79 -0.42
CA ARG A 184 13.07 16.46 -1.55
C ARG A 184 13.60 15.02 -1.48
N SER A 185 13.86 14.49 -0.28
CA SER A 185 14.32 13.11 -0.10
C SER A 185 13.30 12.08 -0.58
N PHE A 186 12.01 12.37 -0.46
CA PHE A 186 10.97 11.50 -1.02
C PHE A 186 10.90 11.61 -2.54
N ASN A 187 11.08 12.80 -3.12
CA ASN A 187 11.19 12.95 -4.58
C ASN A 187 12.41 12.21 -5.13
N GLU A 188 13.56 12.29 -4.46
CA GLU A 188 14.77 11.55 -4.86
C GLU A 188 14.58 10.04 -4.73
N PHE A 189 13.82 9.58 -3.73
CA PHE A 189 13.37 8.19 -3.65
C PHE A 189 12.48 7.81 -4.83
N CYS A 190 11.57 8.70 -5.23
CA CYS A 190 10.74 8.48 -6.41
C CYS A 190 11.61 8.33 -7.66
N ASP A 191 12.43 9.34 -7.96
CA ASP A 191 13.28 9.36 -9.15
C ASP A 191 14.19 8.12 -9.22
N ALA A 192 14.79 7.68 -8.10
CA ALA A 192 15.74 6.57 -8.08
C ALA A 192 15.12 5.21 -8.47
N LEU A 193 13.87 4.99 -8.09
CA LEU A 193 13.12 3.78 -8.45
C LEU A 193 12.64 3.82 -9.90
N GLU A 194 12.49 5.02 -10.44
CA GLU A 194 11.96 5.25 -11.79
C GLU A 194 13.06 5.12 -12.81
N ASP A 195 14.25 5.60 -12.47
CA ASP A 195 15.47 5.47 -13.25
C ASP A 195 16.10 4.07 -13.12
N ASN A 196 15.59 3.20 -12.23
CA ASN A 196 16.10 1.84 -12.10
C ASN A 196 15.69 0.98 -13.32
N ALA A 197 16.69 0.67 -14.17
CA ALA A 197 16.49 -0.09 -15.40
C ALA A 197 15.94 -1.52 -15.17
N GLY A 198 16.27 -2.16 -14.04
CA GLY A 198 15.74 -3.48 -13.67
C GLY A 198 14.23 -3.43 -13.44
N LEU A 199 13.77 -2.49 -12.63
CA LEU A 199 12.36 -2.24 -12.35
C LEU A 199 11.59 -1.83 -13.61
N GLN A 200 12.15 -0.92 -14.43
CA GLN A 200 11.55 -0.52 -15.71
C GLN A 200 11.28 -1.71 -16.63
N ARG A 201 12.21 -2.67 -16.69
CA ARG A 201 12.04 -3.89 -17.48
C ARG A 201 10.84 -4.71 -16.98
N HIS A 202 10.68 -4.88 -15.67
CA HIS A 202 9.55 -5.62 -15.12
C HIS A 202 8.21 -4.90 -15.39
N PHE A 203 8.15 -3.57 -15.25
CA PHE A 203 6.94 -2.81 -15.57
C PHE A 203 6.56 -2.88 -17.05
N TYR A 204 7.56 -2.83 -17.95
CA TYR A 204 7.33 -3.00 -19.36
C TYR A 204 6.62 -4.33 -19.66
N TRP A 205 7.14 -5.45 -19.14
CA TRP A 205 6.54 -6.77 -19.38
C TRP A 205 5.15 -6.92 -18.78
N ALA A 206 4.90 -6.32 -17.62
CA ALA A 206 3.58 -6.32 -17.03
C ALA A 206 2.56 -5.57 -17.91
N LYS A 207 2.97 -4.41 -18.43
CA LYS A 207 2.13 -3.58 -19.30
C LYS A 207 1.85 -4.27 -20.63
N GLU A 208 2.88 -4.88 -21.25
CA GLU A 208 2.71 -5.67 -22.48
C GLU A 208 1.77 -6.87 -22.26
N SER A 209 1.72 -7.41 -21.04
CA SER A 209 0.80 -8.49 -20.66
C SER A 209 -0.62 -8.00 -20.29
N GLY A 210 -0.93 -6.72 -20.46
CA GLY A 210 -2.25 -6.17 -20.12
C GLY A 210 -2.54 -6.07 -18.61
N LEU A 211 -1.51 -6.17 -17.76
CA LEU A 211 -1.67 -6.04 -16.31
C LEU A 211 -1.83 -4.57 -15.93
N GLU A 212 -2.81 -4.28 -15.08
CA GLU A 212 -3.19 -2.93 -14.64
C GLU A 212 -2.25 -2.34 -13.59
N ILE A 213 -0.94 -2.55 -13.74
CA ILE A 213 0.07 -2.03 -12.81
C ILE A 213 0.05 -0.49 -12.77
N VAL A 214 -0.24 0.15 -13.91
CA VAL A 214 -0.35 1.62 -14.08
C VAL A 214 -1.38 2.25 -13.11
N PHE A 215 -2.52 1.59 -12.91
CA PHE A 215 -3.61 2.15 -12.10
C PHE A 215 -3.30 2.15 -10.60
N ALA A 216 -2.61 1.12 -10.10
CA ALA A 216 -2.18 1.09 -8.71
C ALA A 216 -1.24 2.25 -8.37
N ILE A 217 -0.43 2.69 -9.32
CA ILE A 217 0.45 3.84 -9.16
C ILE A 217 -0.35 5.13 -9.04
N GLU A 218 -1.34 5.32 -9.92
CA GLU A 218 -2.20 6.50 -9.87
C GLU A 218 -2.92 6.62 -8.53
N LEU A 219 -3.35 5.50 -7.94
CA LEU A 219 -3.96 5.47 -6.62
C LEU A 219 -3.02 5.97 -5.53
N VAL A 220 -1.75 5.57 -5.55
CA VAL A 220 -0.75 6.07 -4.59
C VAL A 220 -0.49 7.54 -4.77
N ARG A 221 -0.38 7.99 -6.02
CA ARG A 221 -0.20 9.41 -6.31
C ARG A 221 -1.36 10.23 -5.76
N ASN A 222 -2.58 9.73 -5.92
CA ASN A 222 -3.77 10.36 -5.37
C ASN A 222 -3.78 10.30 -3.84
N LEU A 223 -3.35 9.21 -3.22
CA LEU A 223 -3.21 9.10 -1.77
C LEU A 223 -2.14 10.07 -1.23
N TYR A 224 -0.98 10.12 -1.88
CA TYR A 224 0.08 11.08 -1.58
C TYR A 224 -0.47 12.50 -1.66
N TYR A 225 -1.07 12.87 -2.80
CA TYR A 225 -1.66 14.18 -3.00
C TYR A 225 -2.69 14.51 -1.92
N TYR A 226 -3.61 13.61 -1.63
CA TYR A 226 -4.61 13.78 -0.58
C TYR A 226 -3.96 13.99 0.80
N VAL A 227 -2.97 13.16 1.14
CA VAL A 227 -2.27 13.24 2.43
C VAL A 227 -1.39 14.49 2.53
N THR A 228 -0.83 14.97 1.42
CA THR A 228 0.10 16.11 1.42
C THR A 228 -0.53 17.45 1.07
N GLU A 229 -1.69 17.50 0.43
CA GLU A 229 -2.33 18.76 0.02
C GLU A 229 -3.67 18.98 0.76
N ASP A 230 -4.48 17.93 0.96
CA ASP A 230 -5.84 18.07 1.51
C ASP A 230 -5.91 17.97 3.05
N LEU A 231 -4.88 17.45 3.72
CA LEU A 231 -4.80 17.40 5.19
C LEU A 231 -4.33 18.72 5.83
N GLY A 232 -4.04 19.75 5.02
CA GLY A 232 -3.57 21.08 5.42
C GLY A 232 -4.63 21.99 6.05
#